data_AF-A0A645FY28-F1
#
_entry.id   AF-A0A645FY28-F1
#
_cell.length_a   1.000
_cell.length_b   1.000
_cell.length_c   1.000
_cell.angle_alpha   90.00
_cell.angle_beta   90.00
_cell.angle_gamma   90.00
#
_symmetry.space_group_name_H-M   'P 1'
#
loop_
_entity.id
_entity.type
_entity.pdbx_description
1 polymer ?
#
loop_
_entity_poly.entity_id
_entity_poly.type
_entity_poly.pdbx_seq_one_letter_code
_entity_poly.pdbx_strand_id
1 'polypeptide(L)'
;MVESNQLDDYIIILYENEDGGWISISQQPLENRTFALNNEVDDSGEILIDNEKALWSIKEGLITIFWMRSSTAITISAQNVPFDELVKIAENIIFKK
;
A
#
# COMPACT_ATOMS: atom_id res chain seq x y z
N MET A 1 16.82 -5.75 -1.21
CA MET A 1 16.98 -5.56 -2.68
C MET A 1 15.76 -4.82 -3.18
N VAL A 2 15.90 -3.86 -4.10
CA VAL A 2 14.75 -3.12 -4.66
C VAL A 2 14.63 -3.50 -6.13
N GLU A 3 13.53 -4.15 -6.49
CA GLU A 3 13.18 -4.47 -7.87
C GLU A 3 11.94 -3.67 -8.29
N SER A 4 11.98 -3.13 -9.52
CA SER A 4 10.85 -2.44 -10.14
C SER A 4 10.52 -3.10 -11.46
N ASN A 5 9.32 -3.65 -11.59
CA ASN A 5 8.78 -4.14 -12.86
C ASN A 5 7.70 -3.17 -13.35
N GLN A 6 7.84 -2.67 -14.58
CA GLN A 6 6.86 -1.80 -15.23
C GLN A 6 6.08 -2.63 -16.25
N LEU A 7 4.82 -2.90 -15.96
CA LEU A 7 3.83 -3.47 -16.89
C LEU A 7 2.80 -2.37 -17.09
N ASP A 8 2.65 -1.84 -18.30
CA ASP A 8 1.78 -0.71 -18.70
C ASP A 8 1.02 0.00 -17.55
N ASP A 9 1.55 1.17 -17.16
CA ASP A 9 1.11 2.08 -16.09
C ASP A 9 1.06 1.55 -14.65
N TYR A 10 1.57 0.35 -14.41
CA TYR A 10 1.70 -0.22 -13.07
C TYR A 10 3.15 -0.15 -12.58
N ILE A 11 3.36 0.50 -11.43
CA ILE A 11 4.66 0.53 -10.75
C ILE A 11 4.55 -0.30 -9.50
N ILE A 12 5.46 -1.26 -9.32
CA ILE A 12 5.65 -1.98 -8.05
C ILE A 12 7.05 -1.67 -7.53
N ILE A 13 7.14 -1.32 -6.26
CA ILE A 13 8.39 -1.25 -5.51
C ILE A 13 8.34 -2.35 -4.45
N LEU A 14 9.30 -3.25 -4.49
CA LEU A 14 9.46 -4.30 -3.49
C LEU A 14 10.67 -3.99 -2.60
N TYR A 15 10.47 -4.12 -1.30
CA TYR A 15 11.52 -4.06 -0.29
C TYR A 15 11.41 -5.30 0.59
N GLU A 16 12.54 -5.92 0.90
CA GLU A 16 12.65 -7.05 1.82
C GLU A 16 13.78 -6.75 2.80
N ASN A 17 13.52 -6.92 4.09
CA ASN A 17 14.52 -6.79 5.15
C ASN A 17 15.19 -8.15 5.44
N GLU A 18 16.27 -8.14 6.23
CA GLU A 18 17.04 -9.36 6.52
C GLU A 18 16.28 -10.37 7.40
N ASP A 19 15.21 -9.93 8.07
CA ASP A 19 14.37 -10.74 8.96
C ASP A 19 13.18 -11.41 8.24
N GLY A 20 13.12 -11.33 6.91
CA GLY A 20 12.04 -11.91 6.09
C GLY A 20 10.73 -11.10 6.12
N GLY A 21 10.78 -9.87 6.61
CA GLY A 21 9.72 -8.89 6.43
C GLY A 21 9.82 -8.20 5.07
N TRP A 22 8.67 -7.92 4.47
CA TRP A 22 8.61 -7.33 3.14
C TRP A 22 7.55 -6.24 3.06
N ILE A 23 7.77 -5.31 2.13
CA ILE A 23 6.87 -4.23 1.78
C ILE A 23 6.75 -4.22 0.25
N SER A 24 5.52 -4.18 -0.23
CA SER A 24 5.18 -3.95 -1.63
C SER A 24 4.38 -2.67 -1.72
N ILE A 25 4.83 -1.74 -2.56
CA ILE A 25 4.10 -0.51 -2.87
C ILE A 25 3.70 -0.60 -4.32
N SER A 26 2.42 -0.49 -4.61
CA SER A 26 1.92 -0.46 -5.98
C SER A 26 1.14 0.81 -6.29
N GLN A 27 1.30 1.26 -7.52
CA GLN A 27 0.64 2.44 -8.06
C GLN A 27 -0.07 2.05 -9.36
N GLN A 28 -1.35 2.41 -9.49
CA GLN A 28 -2.14 2.19 -10.70
C GLN A 28 -3.05 3.40 -11.02
N PRO A 29 -3.21 3.77 -12.31
CA PRO A 29 -4.25 4.71 -12.71
C PRO A 29 -5.66 4.19 -12.39
N LEU A 30 -6.52 5.10 -11.95
CA LEU A 30 -7.95 4.86 -11.78
C LEU A 30 -8.68 5.05 -13.11
N GLU A 31 -8.71 4.02 -13.95
CA GLU A 31 -9.62 3.98 -15.11
C GLU A 31 -10.87 3.17 -14.76
N ASN A 32 -11.91 3.84 -14.25
CA ASN A 32 -13.25 3.27 -14.02
C ASN A 32 -13.29 1.95 -13.21
N ARG A 33 -12.39 1.78 -12.22
CA ARG A 33 -12.32 0.56 -11.41
C ARG A 33 -13.07 0.72 -10.09
N THR A 34 -13.91 -0.26 -9.77
CA THR A 34 -14.51 -0.44 -8.45
C THR A 34 -13.57 -1.31 -7.61
N PHE A 35 -13.22 -0.84 -6.42
CA PHE A 35 -12.46 -1.62 -5.45
C PHE A 35 -13.43 -2.22 -4.42
N ALA A 36 -13.25 -3.50 -4.13
CA ALA A 36 -13.96 -4.19 -3.05
C ALA A 36 -12.92 -4.64 -2.03
N LEU A 37 -13.07 -4.19 -0.78
CA LEU A 37 -12.29 -4.72 0.33
C LEU A 37 -12.95 -6.01 0.80
N ASN A 38 -12.16 -7.08 0.89
CA ASN A 38 -12.61 -8.36 1.41
C ASN A 38 -13.03 -8.18 2.89
N ASN A 39 -14.15 -8.76 3.27
CA ASN A 39 -14.76 -8.67 4.60
C ASN A 39 -14.29 -9.76 5.58
N GLU A 40 -13.46 -10.70 5.12
CA GLU A 40 -12.77 -11.67 5.97
C GLU A 40 -11.37 -11.17 6.33
N VAL A 41 -11.33 -10.15 7.19
CA VAL A 41 -10.10 -9.54 7.73
C VAL A 41 -10.11 -9.67 9.26
N ASP A 42 -8.92 -9.79 9.85
CA ASP A 42 -8.74 -9.86 11.31
C ASP A 42 -9.03 -8.50 11.95
N ASP A 43 -8.59 -7.43 11.29
CA ASP A 43 -8.83 -6.05 11.70
C ASP A 43 -8.86 -5.11 10.49
N SER A 44 -9.52 -3.96 10.64
CA SER A 44 -9.57 -2.93 9.60
C SER A 44 -9.97 -1.57 10.15
N GLY A 45 -9.67 -0.52 9.39
CA GLY A 45 -10.10 0.82 9.74
C GLY A 45 -9.76 1.85 8.68
N GLU A 46 -9.87 3.10 9.11
CA GLU A 46 -9.56 4.27 8.29
C GLU A 46 -8.42 5.07 8.95
N ILE A 47 -7.53 5.63 8.14
CA ILE A 47 -6.49 6.58 8.57
C ILE A 47 -6.36 7.71 7.56
N LEU A 48 -5.58 8.73 7.89
CA LEU A 48 -5.18 9.78 6.96
C LEU A 48 -3.72 9.59 6.55
N ILE A 49 -3.43 9.60 5.26
CA ILE A 49 -2.08 9.65 4.69
C ILE A 49 -2.00 10.94 3.88
N ASP A 50 -1.12 11.89 4.23
CA ASP A 50 -1.02 13.20 3.55
C ASP A 50 -2.35 13.98 3.46
N ASN A 51 -3.25 13.82 4.44
CA ASN A 51 -4.65 14.32 4.45
C ASN A 51 -5.61 13.62 3.46
N GLU A 52 -5.16 12.60 2.75
CA GLU A 52 -6.02 11.72 1.96
C GLU A 52 -6.57 10.60 2.84
N LYS A 53 -7.85 10.28 2.65
CA LYS A 53 -8.49 9.17 3.36
C LYS A 53 -7.95 7.84 2.84
N ALA A 54 -7.41 7.03 3.73
CA ALA A 54 -6.92 5.69 3.45
C ALA A 54 -7.73 4.64 4.22
N LEU A 55 -7.89 3.47 3.60
CA LEU A 55 -8.43 2.27 4.22
C LEU A 55 -7.28 1.32 4.51
N TRP A 56 -7.33 0.64 5.65
CA TRP A 56 -6.36 -0.41 5.97
C TRP A 56 -7.06 -1.66 6.47
N SER A 57 -6.38 -2.79 6.29
CA SER A 57 -6.82 -4.10 6.78
C SER A 57 -5.65 -4.99 7.16
N ILE A 58 -5.89 -5.92 8.09
CA ILE A 58 -4.95 -6.96 8.51
C ILE A 58 -5.59 -8.33 8.24
N LYS A 59 -4.85 -9.23 7.60
CA LYS A 59 -5.25 -10.64 7.45
C LYS A 59 -4.03 -11.53 7.59
N GLU A 60 -4.03 -12.42 8.58
CA GLU A 60 -2.94 -13.37 8.82
C GLU A 60 -1.56 -12.67 8.94
N GLY A 61 -1.54 -11.49 9.56
CA GLY A 61 -0.33 -10.67 9.72
C GLY A 61 0.09 -9.88 8.46
N LEU A 62 -0.63 -10.01 7.35
CA LEU A 62 -0.48 -9.14 6.19
C LEU A 62 -1.26 -7.85 6.42
N ILE A 63 -0.56 -6.73 6.48
CA ILE A 63 -1.14 -5.39 6.52
C ILE A 63 -1.30 -4.89 5.09
N THR A 64 -2.45 -4.32 4.76
CA THR A 64 -2.66 -3.61 3.50
C THR A 64 -3.22 -2.22 3.79
N ILE A 65 -2.64 -1.19 3.18
CA ILE A 65 -3.10 0.19 3.21
C ILE A 65 -3.42 0.59 1.77
N PHE A 66 -4.61 1.15 1.54
CA PHE A 66 -5.08 1.60 0.26
C PHE A 66 -5.57 3.04 0.35
N TRP A 67 -5.16 3.89 -0.59
CA TRP A 67 -5.73 5.22 -0.73
C TRP A 67 -5.68 5.69 -2.18
N MET A 68 -6.39 6.78 -2.42
CA MET A 68 -6.37 7.46 -3.70
C MET A 68 -5.63 8.78 -3.55
N ARG A 69 -4.80 9.11 -4.53
CA ARG A 69 -4.18 10.42 -4.67
C ARG A 69 -4.40 10.89 -6.10
N SER A 70 -5.15 11.97 -6.27
CA SER A 70 -5.59 12.44 -7.59
C SER A 70 -6.32 11.32 -8.38
N SER A 71 -5.79 10.89 -9.53
CA SER A 71 -6.34 9.84 -10.39
C SER A 71 -5.59 8.51 -10.25
N THR A 72 -4.97 8.28 -9.11
CA THR A 72 -4.07 7.15 -8.89
C THR A 72 -4.45 6.42 -7.61
N ALA A 73 -4.65 5.11 -7.71
CA ALA A 73 -4.79 4.22 -6.58
C ALA A 73 -3.39 3.76 -6.14
N ILE A 74 -3.16 3.84 -4.84
CA ILE A 74 -1.91 3.44 -4.21
C ILE A 74 -2.24 2.36 -3.19
N THR A 75 -1.49 1.26 -3.24
CA THR A 75 -1.58 0.18 -2.27
C THR A 75 -0.22 -0.07 -1.67
N ILE A 76 -0.16 -0.17 -0.35
CA ILE A 76 0.98 -0.74 0.36
C ILE A 76 0.53 -2.06 0.97
N SER A 77 1.28 -3.13 0.75
CA SER A 77 1.11 -4.40 1.43
C SER A 77 2.40 -4.77 2.14
N ALA A 78 2.33 -5.24 3.38
CA ALA A 78 3.52 -5.63 4.13
C ALA A 78 3.26 -6.77 5.12
N GLN A 79 4.28 -7.59 5.33
CA GLN A 79 4.28 -8.66 6.32
C GLN A 79 5.51 -8.51 7.23
N ASN A 80 5.33 -8.79 8.52
CA ASN A 80 6.37 -8.62 9.55
C ASN A 80 6.93 -7.20 9.62
N VAL A 81 6.08 -6.20 9.36
CA VAL A 81 6.39 -4.77 9.54
C VAL A 81 5.32 -4.17 10.45
N PRO A 82 5.68 -3.43 11.52
CA PRO A 82 4.71 -2.78 12.39
C PRO A 82 3.81 -1.79 11.64
N PHE A 83 2.52 -1.74 12.00
CA PHE A 83 1.54 -0.85 11.36
C PHE A 83 1.99 0.63 11.38
N ASP A 84 2.43 1.13 12.53
CA ASP A 84 2.89 2.52 12.68
C ASP A 84 4.11 2.86 11.80
N GLU A 85 4.97 1.88 11.52
CA GLU A 85 6.10 2.04 10.60
C GLU A 85 5.61 2.11 9.16
N LEU A 86 4.63 1.28 8.80
CA LEU A 86 4.02 1.28 7.48
C LEU A 86 3.28 2.59 7.18
N VAL A 87 2.60 3.17 8.18
CA VAL A 87 1.97 4.50 8.07
C VAL A 87 3.02 5.58 7.80
N LYS A 88 4.14 5.58 8.53
CA LYS A 88 5.24 6.52 8.28
C LYS A 88 5.82 6.36 6.88
N ILE A 89 5.99 5.13 6.40
CA ILE A 89 6.44 4.87 5.03
C ILE A 89 5.46 5.49 4.04
N ALA A 90 4.16 5.26 4.22
CA ALA A 90 3.11 5.80 3.36
C ALA A 90 3.12 7.34 3.28
N GLU A 91 3.28 8.02 4.42
CA GLU A 91 3.39 9.49 4.51
C GLU A 91 4.67 10.05 3.88
N ASN A 92 5.71 9.23 3.72
CA ASN A 92 7.00 9.65 3.15
C ASN A 92 7.17 9.28 1.67
N ILE A 93 6.14 8.72 1.01
CA ILE A 93 6.23 8.41 -0.42
C ILE A 93 6.24 9.70 -1.24
N ILE A 94 7.33 9.91 -1.98
CA ILE A 94 7.48 11.03 -2.90
C ILE A 94 7.08 10.58 -4.30
N PHE A 95 5.99 11.14 -4.82
CA PHE A 95 5.53 10.91 -6.19
C PHE A 95 6.24 11.89 -7.14
N LYS A 96 7.05 11.36 -8.07
CA LYS A 96 7.63 12.17 -9.14
C LYS A 96 6.57 12.43 -10.21
N LYS A 97 6.50 13.68 -10.68
CA LYS A 97 5.66 14.11 -11.80
C LYS A 97 6.27 13.72 -13.14
#